data_AF-A0A7W4CC02-F1
#
_entry.id   AF-A0A7W4CC02-F1
#
_cell.length_a   1.000
_cell.length_b   1.000
_cell.length_c   1.000
_cell.angle_alpha   90.00
_cell.angle_beta   90.00
_cell.angle_gamma   90.00
#
_symmetry.space_group_name_H-M   'P 1'
#
loop_
_entity.id
_entity.type
_entity.pdbx_description
1 polymer ?
#
loop_
_entity_poly.entity_id
_entity_poly.type
_entity_poly.pdbx_seq_one_letter_code
_entity_poly.pdbx_strand_id
1 'polypeptide(L)'
;MVGCSFNKIFEGKYQLVDDYIEIIDSNIKDLPQLSNVIAIDHSRLANQAEEPLLPSKVIMFHDPVLESSLIEKERLIALDMPLKILVYMDENGDSNVIWNQTRYFEERYNVSFTVEEKQQYDEAMSDVLNGVPESALNSFTSDKMAQNDVITIESELSLEETIRKALEVISRNDDVTIFKEIDYQKLAAQNDVKLPPTYLIMYGAPSPGGKAMKQAQTLGLDAFPQKLLVWQNEMG
;
A
#
# COMPACT_ATOMS: atom_id res chain seq x y z
N MET A 1 -21.35 31.25 16.79
CA MET A 1 -21.20 31.33 15.31
C MET A 1 -19.79 30.90 14.92
N VAL A 2 -19.41 29.64 15.21
CA VAL A 2 -18.02 29.11 15.06
C VAL A 2 -17.95 27.96 14.04
N GLY A 3 -19.10 27.41 13.61
CA GLY A 3 -19.16 26.22 12.75
C GLY A 3 -18.79 26.43 11.27
N CYS A 4 -19.06 27.60 10.68
CA CYS A 4 -18.81 27.80 9.24
C CYS A 4 -17.33 27.99 8.87
N SER A 5 -16.51 28.52 9.79
CA SER A 5 -15.08 28.73 9.53
C SER A 5 -14.26 27.46 9.76
N PHE A 6 -14.65 26.64 10.74
CA PHE A 6 -13.99 25.36 11.02
C PHE A 6 -14.20 24.35 9.88
N ASN A 7 -15.43 24.26 9.33
CA ASN A 7 -15.71 23.36 8.21
C ASN A 7 -14.93 23.72 6.94
N LYS A 8 -14.77 25.01 6.62
CA LYS A 8 -13.99 25.45 5.45
C LYS A 8 -12.50 25.16 5.56
N ILE A 9 -11.93 25.28 6.77
CA ILE A 9 -10.52 24.91 7.01
C ILE A 9 -10.34 23.40 6.87
N PHE A 10 -11.31 22.61 7.36
CA PHE A 10 -11.27 21.15 7.20
C PHE A 10 -11.40 20.76 5.71
N GLU A 11 -12.37 21.30 4.97
CA GLU A 11 -12.55 21.07 3.53
C GLU A 11 -11.30 21.44 2.71
N GLY A 12 -10.67 22.59 2.98
CA GLY A 12 -9.45 23.00 2.28
C GLY A 12 -8.24 22.10 2.55
N LYS A 13 -8.18 21.48 3.74
CA LYS A 13 -7.11 20.53 4.09
C LYS A 13 -7.26 19.19 3.38
N TYR A 14 -8.50 18.72 3.19
CA TYR A 14 -8.76 17.53 2.37
C TYR A 14 -8.41 17.79 0.91
N GLN A 15 -8.74 18.98 0.38
CA GLN A 15 -8.46 19.33 -1.01
C GLN A 15 -6.97 19.20 -1.35
N LEU A 16 -6.06 19.68 -0.50
CA LEU A 16 -4.62 19.59 -0.79
C LEU A 16 -4.11 18.14 -0.88
N VAL A 17 -4.58 17.25 0.00
CA VAL A 17 -4.24 15.82 -0.06
C VAL A 17 -4.85 15.16 -1.30
N ASP A 18 -6.09 15.52 -1.64
CA ASP A 18 -6.73 15.03 -2.85
C ASP A 18 -6.03 15.49 -4.12
N ASP A 19 -5.59 16.76 -4.20
CA ASP A 19 -4.87 17.32 -5.33
C ASP A 19 -3.57 16.54 -5.60
N TYR A 20 -2.80 16.20 -4.56
CA TYR A 20 -1.58 15.40 -4.73
C TYR A 20 -1.88 13.97 -5.17
N ILE A 21 -2.96 13.36 -4.64
CA ILE A 21 -3.38 12.03 -5.09
C ILE A 21 -3.83 12.07 -6.54
N GLU A 22 -4.52 13.13 -6.99
CA GLU A 22 -4.92 13.30 -8.39
C GLU A 22 -3.72 13.48 -9.31
N ILE A 23 -2.70 14.25 -8.91
CA ILE A 23 -1.42 14.36 -9.64
C ILE A 23 -0.79 12.97 -9.80
N ILE A 24 -0.62 12.24 -8.70
CA ILE A 24 0.03 10.92 -8.71
C ILE A 24 -0.79 9.92 -9.55
N ASP A 25 -2.11 9.88 -9.38
CA ASP A 25 -3.02 8.99 -10.14
C ASP A 25 -3.00 9.30 -11.65
N SER A 26 -2.90 10.58 -12.03
CA SER A 26 -2.74 10.99 -13.43
C SER A 26 -1.40 10.53 -13.99
N ASN A 27 -0.31 10.76 -13.28
CA ASN A 27 1.02 10.35 -13.73
C ASN A 27 1.10 8.83 -13.91
N ILE A 28 0.52 8.04 -12.99
CA ILE A 28 0.45 6.57 -13.13
C ILE A 28 -0.31 6.17 -14.41
N LYS A 29 -1.41 6.84 -14.75
CA LYS A 29 -2.19 6.55 -15.96
C LYS A 29 -1.46 6.89 -17.25
N ASP A 30 -0.58 7.87 -17.21
CA ASP A 30 0.21 8.32 -18.38
C ASP A 30 1.44 7.41 -18.63
N LEU A 31 1.79 6.54 -17.67
CA LEU A 31 2.91 5.61 -17.75
C LEU A 31 2.42 4.19 -18.13
N PRO A 32 2.61 3.74 -19.38
CA PRO A 32 2.03 2.48 -19.86
C PRO A 32 2.59 1.21 -19.19
N GLN A 33 3.75 1.31 -18.55
CA GLN A 33 4.35 0.23 -17.77
C GLN A 33 3.74 0.10 -16.36
N LEU A 34 2.98 1.09 -15.90
CA LEU A 34 2.35 1.10 -14.59
C LEU A 34 0.84 0.92 -14.69
N SER A 35 0.20 0.53 -13.59
CA SER A 35 -1.27 0.52 -13.52
C SER A 35 -1.78 0.77 -12.11
N ASN A 36 -2.88 1.53 -11.98
CA ASN A 36 -3.50 1.79 -10.69
C ASN A 36 -4.13 0.53 -10.07
N VAL A 37 -3.90 0.31 -8.79
CA VAL A 37 -4.52 -0.77 -8.01
C VAL A 37 -5.75 -0.27 -7.27
N ILE A 38 -5.54 0.71 -6.40
CA ILE A 38 -6.54 1.33 -5.52
C ILE A 38 -5.96 2.58 -4.86
N ALA A 39 -6.81 3.55 -4.55
CA ALA A 39 -6.51 4.59 -3.57
C ALA A 39 -7.45 4.41 -2.37
N ILE A 40 -6.89 4.31 -1.16
CA ILE A 40 -7.64 4.12 0.09
C ILE A 40 -7.55 5.43 0.88
N ASP A 41 -8.71 6.04 1.08
CA ASP A 41 -8.85 7.25 1.89
C ASP A 41 -9.06 6.89 3.36
N HIS A 42 -7.94 6.71 4.06
CA HIS A 42 -7.92 6.32 5.47
C HIS A 42 -8.75 7.28 6.31
N SER A 43 -8.66 8.59 6.05
CA SER A 43 -9.31 9.58 6.89
C SER A 43 -10.81 9.69 6.65
N ARG A 44 -11.28 9.65 5.40
CA ARG A 44 -12.72 9.61 5.11
C ARG A 44 -13.36 8.31 5.60
N LEU A 45 -12.69 7.17 5.44
CA LEU A 45 -13.17 5.88 5.97
C LEU A 45 -13.24 5.88 7.50
N ALA A 46 -12.22 6.39 8.18
CA ALA A 46 -12.23 6.51 9.64
C ALA A 46 -13.34 7.45 10.13
N ASN A 47 -13.53 8.61 9.48
CA ASN A 47 -14.59 9.56 9.83
C ASN A 47 -16.00 8.98 9.63
N GLN A 48 -16.22 8.19 8.57
CA GLN A 48 -17.49 7.47 8.36
C GLN A 48 -17.76 6.47 9.49
N ALA A 49 -16.71 5.93 10.10
CA ALA A 49 -16.78 5.05 11.25
C ALA A 49 -16.66 5.80 12.60
N GLU A 50 -16.99 7.09 12.61
CA GLU A 50 -17.00 7.98 13.79
C GLU A 50 -15.64 8.11 14.52
N GLU A 51 -14.54 7.89 13.81
CA GLU A 51 -13.17 7.99 14.32
C GLU A 51 -12.42 9.12 13.60
N PRO A 52 -12.38 10.36 14.16
CA PRO A 52 -11.78 11.50 13.48
C PRO A 52 -10.31 11.30 13.14
N LEU A 53 -9.94 11.43 11.86
CA LEU A 53 -8.55 11.36 11.40
C LEU A 53 -8.21 12.57 10.51
N LEU A 54 -6.99 13.09 10.66
CA LEU A 54 -6.45 14.10 9.75
C LEU A 54 -6.36 13.54 8.32
N PRO A 55 -6.44 14.37 7.26
CA PRO A 55 -6.35 13.92 5.88
C PRO A 55 -5.21 12.92 5.67
N SER A 56 -5.55 11.72 5.21
CA SER A 56 -4.61 10.63 5.01
C SER A 56 -5.15 9.68 3.94
N LYS A 57 -4.39 9.49 2.87
CA LYS A 57 -4.78 8.69 1.71
C LYS A 57 -3.56 7.99 1.14
N VAL A 58 -3.66 6.67 0.96
CA VAL A 58 -2.63 5.87 0.31
C VAL A 58 -3.08 5.54 -1.12
N ILE A 59 -2.19 5.70 -2.09
CA ILE A 59 -2.39 5.24 -3.47
C ILE A 59 -1.43 4.10 -3.75
N MET A 60 -1.93 3.08 -4.44
CA MET A 60 -1.20 1.87 -4.78
C MET A 60 -1.26 1.61 -6.28
N PHE A 61 -0.14 1.20 -6.85
CA PHE A 61 0.01 0.94 -8.29
C PHE A 61 1.00 -0.19 -8.54
N HIS A 62 0.82 -0.89 -9.65
CA HIS A 62 1.71 -1.95 -10.09
C HIS A 62 2.83 -1.43 -10.97
N ASP A 63 4.04 -1.94 -10.74
CA ASP A 63 5.03 -2.19 -11.80
C ASP A 63 5.16 -3.72 -11.94
N PRO A 64 4.43 -4.35 -12.86
CA PRO A 64 4.30 -5.81 -12.87
C PRO A 64 5.60 -6.53 -13.20
N VAL A 65 6.52 -5.90 -13.95
CA VAL A 65 7.82 -6.51 -14.29
C VAL A 65 8.73 -6.48 -13.07
N LEU A 66 8.85 -5.32 -12.42
CA LEU A 66 9.65 -5.18 -11.20
C LEU A 66 9.10 -6.07 -10.08
N GLU A 67 7.79 -6.00 -9.83
CA GLU A 67 7.13 -6.79 -8.79
C GLU A 67 7.33 -8.29 -9.03
N SER A 68 7.16 -8.77 -10.26
CA SER A 68 7.35 -10.20 -10.55
C SER A 68 8.80 -10.66 -10.29
N SER A 69 9.79 -9.86 -10.69
CA SER A 69 11.20 -10.16 -10.43
C SER A 69 11.51 -10.24 -8.92
N LEU A 70 10.96 -9.30 -8.15
CA LEU A 70 11.14 -9.28 -6.69
C LEU A 70 10.44 -10.45 -6.00
N ILE A 71 9.20 -10.77 -6.39
CA ILE A 71 8.42 -11.87 -5.80
C ILE A 71 9.01 -13.24 -6.16
N GLU A 72 9.65 -13.37 -7.32
CA GLU A 72 10.42 -14.57 -7.68
C GLU A 72 11.62 -14.79 -6.75
N LYS A 73 12.33 -13.71 -6.38
CA LYS A 73 13.49 -13.77 -5.48
C LYS A 73 13.11 -14.07 -4.03
N GLU A 74 12.06 -13.42 -3.53
CA GLU A 74 11.60 -13.57 -2.15
C GLU A 74 10.08 -13.41 -2.10
N ARG A 75 9.37 -14.53 -1.87
CA ARG A 75 7.91 -14.56 -1.94
C ARG A 75 7.23 -13.61 -0.95
N LEU A 76 7.79 -13.46 0.25
CA LEU A 76 7.19 -12.63 1.29
C LEU A 76 7.19 -11.14 0.94
N ILE A 77 8.00 -10.69 -0.02
CA ILE A 77 7.97 -9.29 -0.49
C ILE A 77 6.61 -8.91 -1.08
N ALA A 78 5.81 -9.89 -1.53
CA ALA A 78 4.45 -9.67 -1.99
C ALA A 78 3.52 -9.07 -0.90
N LEU A 79 3.90 -9.14 0.39
CA LEU A 79 3.23 -8.43 1.48
C LEU A 79 3.47 -6.91 1.46
N ASP A 80 4.49 -6.42 0.79
CA ASP A 80 4.73 -4.98 0.62
C ASP A 80 4.63 -4.52 -0.83
N MET A 81 4.14 -5.40 -1.69
CA MET A 81 3.58 -5.08 -2.99
C MET A 81 2.05 -4.98 -2.90
N PRO A 82 1.38 -4.21 -3.78
CA PRO A 82 1.92 -3.33 -4.83
C PRO A 82 2.72 -2.13 -4.29
N LEU A 83 3.38 -1.39 -5.18
CA LEU A 83 4.03 -0.12 -4.83
C LEU A 83 3.01 0.88 -4.29
N LYS A 84 3.45 1.73 -3.35
CA LYS A 84 2.56 2.56 -2.55
C LYS A 84 3.17 3.92 -2.17
N ILE A 85 2.32 4.93 -2.18
CA ILE A 85 2.63 6.30 -1.75
C ILE A 85 1.55 6.73 -0.77
N LEU A 86 1.96 7.22 0.40
CA LEU A 86 1.06 7.81 1.38
C LEU A 86 1.13 9.33 1.27
N VAL A 87 -0.02 9.97 1.09
CA VAL A 87 -0.21 11.41 1.19
C VAL A 87 -1.02 11.69 2.44
N TYR A 88 -0.47 12.49 3.36
CA TYR A 88 -1.14 12.81 4.62
C TYR A 88 -0.83 14.21 5.12
N MET A 89 -1.62 14.69 6.06
CA MET A 89 -1.41 15.99 6.72
C MET A 89 -1.04 15.80 8.18
N ASP A 90 0.10 16.33 8.61
CA ASP A 90 0.53 16.20 10.01
C ASP A 90 -0.23 17.15 10.98
N GLU A 91 0.13 17.10 12.26
CA GLU A 91 -0.49 17.92 13.31
C GLU A 91 -0.23 19.43 13.15
N ASN A 92 0.85 19.82 12.46
CA ASN A 92 1.15 21.23 12.15
C ASN A 92 0.29 21.74 10.98
N GLY A 93 -0.31 20.82 10.22
CA GLY A 93 -1.10 21.13 9.03
C GLY A 93 -0.29 21.07 7.74
N ASP A 94 0.94 20.56 7.79
CA ASP A 94 1.79 20.41 6.61
C ASP A 94 1.43 19.12 5.86
N SER A 95 1.37 19.21 4.54
CA SER A 95 1.16 18.06 3.66
C SER A 95 2.46 17.29 3.48
N ASN A 96 2.39 15.97 3.62
CA ASN A 96 3.52 15.05 3.54
C ASN A 96 3.22 13.97 2.50
N VAL A 97 4.21 13.66 1.67
CA VAL A 97 4.20 12.57 0.70
C VAL A 97 5.38 11.66 0.98
N ILE A 98 5.11 10.40 1.32
CA ILE A 98 6.13 9.42 1.72
C ILE A 98 5.93 8.09 0.98
N TRP A 99 7.04 7.39 0.77
CA TRP A 99 7.10 6.05 0.22
C TRP A 99 8.32 5.31 0.81
N ASN A 100 8.35 3.99 0.68
CA ASN A 100 9.51 3.20 1.11
C ASN A 100 10.62 3.27 0.09
N GLN A 101 11.89 3.30 0.51
CA GLN A 101 13.03 3.18 -0.42
C GLN A 101 13.36 1.72 -0.71
N THR A 102 14.13 1.42 -1.74
CA THR A 102 14.54 0.02 -2.04
C THR A 102 15.20 -0.64 -0.82
N ARG A 103 15.95 0.12 -0.01
CA ARG A 103 16.62 -0.37 1.21
C ARG A 103 15.64 -0.94 2.22
N TYR A 104 14.44 -0.35 2.35
CA TYR A 104 13.39 -0.90 3.23
C TYR A 104 13.11 -2.36 2.90
N PHE A 105 12.92 -2.67 1.61
CA PHE A 105 12.62 -4.02 1.16
C PHE A 105 13.83 -4.94 1.33
N GLU A 106 15.02 -4.46 0.99
CA GLU A 106 16.28 -5.20 1.16
C GLU A 106 16.48 -5.61 2.63
N GLU A 107 16.25 -4.71 3.58
CA GLU A 107 16.42 -4.98 5.01
C GLU A 107 15.30 -5.86 5.58
N ARG A 108 14.04 -5.58 5.22
CA ARG A 108 12.87 -6.31 5.73
C ARG A 108 12.83 -7.75 5.25
N TYR A 109 13.14 -7.98 3.98
CA TYR A 109 12.99 -9.29 3.33
C TYR A 109 14.30 -10.00 3.06
N ASN A 110 15.44 -9.39 3.37
CA ASN A 110 16.76 -9.92 3.02
C ASN A 110 16.91 -10.22 1.51
N VAL A 111 16.26 -9.40 0.68
CA VAL A 111 16.35 -9.48 -0.78
C VAL A 111 17.41 -8.50 -1.30
N SER A 112 17.93 -8.74 -2.50
CA SER A 112 18.84 -7.80 -3.17
C SER A 112 18.24 -7.30 -4.47
N PHE A 113 18.18 -5.99 -4.63
CA PHE A 113 17.82 -5.35 -5.89
C PHE A 113 19.08 -5.24 -6.76
N THR A 114 18.96 -5.62 -8.03
CA THR A 114 19.95 -5.36 -9.07
C THR A 114 20.04 -3.85 -9.36
N VAL A 115 21.08 -3.43 -10.09
CA VAL A 115 21.22 -2.01 -10.47
C VAL A 115 20.05 -1.58 -11.34
N GLU A 116 19.62 -2.45 -12.24
CA GLU A 116 18.51 -2.22 -13.16
C GLU A 116 17.17 -2.11 -12.42
N GLU A 117 16.91 -2.96 -11.42
CA GLU A 117 15.69 -2.87 -10.61
C GLU A 117 15.66 -1.62 -9.72
N LYS A 118 16.81 -1.20 -9.17
CA LYS A 118 16.88 0.06 -8.41
C LYS A 118 16.60 1.25 -9.32
N GLN A 119 17.21 1.27 -10.50
CA GLN A 119 16.98 2.32 -11.49
C GLN A 119 15.50 2.35 -11.91
N GLN A 120 14.91 1.21 -12.22
CA GLN A 120 13.49 1.12 -12.58
C GLN A 120 12.58 1.63 -11.46
N TYR A 121 12.85 1.24 -10.21
CA TYR A 121 12.11 1.72 -9.04
C TYR A 121 12.22 3.25 -8.88
N ASP A 122 13.43 3.78 -8.94
CA ASP A 122 13.71 5.20 -8.74
C ASP A 122 13.10 6.05 -9.86
N GLU A 123 13.16 5.59 -11.12
CA GLU A 123 12.52 6.23 -12.27
C GLU A 123 11.00 6.22 -12.13
N ALA A 124 10.39 5.07 -11.78
CA ALA A 124 8.96 4.99 -11.55
C ALA A 124 8.51 5.94 -10.44
N MET A 125 9.21 5.99 -9.30
CA MET A 125 8.89 6.92 -8.21
C MET A 125 9.09 8.38 -8.63
N SER A 126 10.14 8.70 -9.39
CA SER A 126 10.38 10.05 -9.89
C SER A 126 9.25 10.53 -10.82
N ASP A 127 8.82 9.66 -11.74
CA ASP A 127 7.80 9.99 -12.72
C ASP A 127 6.42 10.12 -12.07
N VAL A 128 6.03 9.21 -11.18
CA VAL A 128 4.70 9.28 -10.51
C VAL A 128 4.60 10.47 -9.55
N LEU A 129 5.72 10.92 -8.97
CA LEU A 129 5.77 12.08 -8.08
C LEU A 129 5.97 13.41 -8.83
N ASN A 130 6.07 13.40 -10.16
CA ASN A 130 6.24 14.62 -10.95
C ASN A 130 5.10 15.62 -10.69
N GLY A 131 5.44 16.85 -10.35
CA GLY A 131 4.46 17.91 -10.03
C GLY A 131 4.05 17.98 -8.56
N VAL A 132 4.41 17.01 -7.73
CA VAL A 132 4.30 17.13 -6.26
C VAL A 132 5.39 18.10 -5.76
N PRO A 133 5.07 19.10 -4.93
CA PRO A 133 6.08 20.04 -4.42
C PRO A 133 7.18 19.34 -3.63
N GLU A 134 8.45 19.68 -3.90
CA GLU A 134 9.61 19.13 -3.16
C GLU A 134 9.49 19.32 -1.64
N SER A 135 8.87 20.42 -1.19
CA SER A 135 8.63 20.70 0.23
C SER A 135 7.65 19.72 0.90
N ALA A 136 6.86 18.98 0.13
CA ALA A 136 5.95 17.95 0.63
C ALA A 136 6.59 16.56 0.63
N LEU A 137 7.65 16.34 -0.16
CA LEU A 137 8.33 15.05 -0.24
C LEU A 137 9.14 14.79 1.03
N ASN A 138 8.88 13.65 1.65
CA ASN A 138 9.55 13.26 2.89
C ASN A 138 10.04 11.81 2.79
N SER A 139 11.07 11.49 3.57
CA SER A 139 11.60 10.14 3.71
C SER A 139 11.67 9.75 5.17
N PHE A 140 11.63 8.44 5.44
CA PHE A 140 11.96 7.95 6.77
C PHE A 140 13.41 8.31 7.12
N THR A 141 13.65 8.62 8.39
CA THR A 141 15.00 8.95 8.90
C THR A 141 15.88 7.71 9.07
N SER A 142 15.29 6.51 8.99
CA SER A 142 15.95 5.22 9.11
C SER A 142 15.15 4.16 8.36
N ASP A 143 15.85 3.36 7.55
CA ASP A 143 15.28 2.20 6.86
C ASP A 143 15.37 0.90 7.70
N LYS A 144 15.94 1.00 8.91
CA LYS A 144 16.10 -0.15 9.82
C LYS A 144 14.79 -0.78 10.21
N MET A 145 14.62 -2.02 9.79
CA MET A 145 13.48 -2.87 10.12
C MET A 145 13.90 -4.02 11.04
N ALA A 146 13.03 -4.36 11.99
CA ALA A 146 13.09 -5.68 12.62
C ALA A 146 12.75 -6.74 11.56
N GLN A 147 13.57 -7.78 11.47
CA GLN A 147 13.40 -8.84 10.49
C GLN A 147 12.24 -9.77 10.89
N ASN A 148 11.36 -10.06 9.92
CA ASN A 148 10.45 -11.21 9.90
C ASN A 148 9.51 -11.41 11.10
N ASP A 149 8.65 -10.42 11.38
CA ASP A 149 7.46 -10.61 12.25
C ASP A 149 6.26 -11.27 11.52
N VAL A 150 6.49 -11.89 10.35
CA VAL A 150 5.43 -12.55 9.57
C VAL A 150 5.12 -13.93 10.16
N ILE A 151 3.90 -14.08 10.68
CA ILE A 151 3.39 -15.39 11.10
C ILE A 151 3.03 -16.19 9.86
N THR A 152 3.76 -17.28 9.61
CA THR A 152 3.49 -18.23 8.52
C THR A 152 2.81 -19.47 9.07
N ILE A 153 1.69 -19.87 8.46
CA ILE A 153 0.90 -21.04 8.87
C ILE A 153 0.79 -21.97 7.66
N GLU A 154 1.14 -23.23 7.85
CA GLU A 154 0.96 -24.26 6.83
C GLU A 154 -0.51 -24.67 6.74
N SER A 155 -1.03 -24.77 5.51
CA SER A 155 -2.40 -25.20 5.22
C SER A 155 -2.39 -26.59 4.61
N GLU A 156 -3.20 -27.50 5.13
CA GLU A 156 -3.44 -28.82 4.51
C GLU A 156 -4.43 -28.74 3.32
N LEU A 157 -4.96 -27.55 3.02
CA LEU A 157 -5.92 -27.33 1.95
C LEU A 157 -5.21 -26.88 0.66
N SER A 158 -5.86 -27.07 -0.49
CA SER A 158 -5.35 -26.48 -1.73
C SER A 158 -5.30 -24.95 -1.64
N LEU A 159 -4.52 -24.34 -2.53
CA LEU A 159 -4.42 -22.88 -2.63
C LEU A 159 -5.80 -22.21 -2.75
N GLU A 160 -6.61 -22.66 -3.71
CA GLU A 160 -7.95 -22.13 -3.97
C GLU A 160 -8.86 -22.25 -2.74
N GLU A 161 -8.81 -23.39 -2.06
CA GLU A 161 -9.66 -23.66 -0.92
C GLU A 161 -9.21 -22.87 0.33
N THR A 162 -7.90 -22.63 0.45
CA THR A 162 -7.30 -21.74 1.46
C THR A 162 -7.74 -20.29 1.24
N ILE A 163 -7.63 -19.78 0.01
CA ILE A 163 -8.09 -18.43 -0.36
C ILE A 163 -9.58 -18.28 -0.07
N ARG A 164 -10.41 -19.22 -0.55
CA ARG A 164 -11.86 -19.18 -0.36
C ARG A 164 -12.25 -19.14 1.12
N LYS A 165 -11.63 -19.99 1.97
CA LYS A 165 -11.91 -19.98 3.41
C LYS A 165 -11.41 -18.72 4.10
N ALA A 166 -10.25 -18.18 3.69
CA ALA A 166 -9.73 -16.94 4.24
C ALA A 166 -10.70 -15.78 3.98
N LEU A 167 -11.16 -15.62 2.74
CA LEU A 167 -12.17 -14.61 2.38
C LEU A 167 -13.46 -14.81 3.16
N GLU A 168 -13.97 -16.05 3.25
CA GLU A 168 -15.17 -16.37 4.02
C GLU A 168 -15.04 -15.94 5.50
N VAL A 169 -13.89 -16.21 6.13
CA VAL A 169 -13.65 -15.83 7.54
C VAL A 169 -13.50 -14.33 7.70
N ILE A 170 -12.77 -13.66 6.80
CA ILE A 170 -12.59 -12.20 6.83
C ILE A 170 -13.95 -11.51 6.71
N SER A 171 -14.79 -11.93 5.75
CA SER A 171 -16.11 -11.36 5.48
C SER A 171 -17.17 -11.64 6.55
N ARG A 172 -16.91 -12.49 7.56
CA ARG A 172 -17.85 -12.69 8.69
C ARG A 172 -17.82 -11.54 9.70
N ASN A 173 -16.82 -10.67 9.63
CA ASN A 173 -16.74 -9.50 10.50
C ASN A 173 -17.36 -8.31 9.77
N ASP A 174 -18.53 -7.85 10.23
CA ASP A 174 -19.30 -6.78 9.58
C ASP A 174 -18.53 -5.44 9.49
N ASP A 175 -17.56 -5.22 10.38
CA ASP A 175 -16.74 -4.01 10.42
C ASP A 175 -15.48 -4.09 9.51
N VAL A 176 -15.29 -5.19 8.79
CA VAL A 176 -14.11 -5.41 7.93
C VAL A 176 -14.48 -5.26 6.45
N THR A 177 -13.67 -4.48 5.74
CA THR A 177 -13.73 -4.32 4.29
C THR A 177 -12.61 -5.11 3.63
N ILE A 178 -12.91 -5.89 2.60
CA ILE A 178 -11.89 -6.41 1.67
C ILE A 178 -11.64 -5.30 0.63
N PHE A 179 -10.45 -4.72 0.65
CA PHE A 179 -10.08 -3.62 -0.24
C PHE A 179 -9.63 -4.11 -1.61
N LYS A 180 -8.84 -5.20 -1.62
CA LYS A 180 -8.29 -5.75 -2.86
C LYS A 180 -7.91 -7.21 -2.68
N GLU A 181 -8.05 -7.94 -3.77
CA GLU A 181 -7.45 -9.25 -3.96
C GLU A 181 -6.51 -9.17 -5.16
N ILE A 182 -5.30 -9.71 -5.04
CA ILE A 182 -4.27 -9.65 -6.07
C ILE A 182 -3.73 -11.05 -6.31
N ASP A 183 -3.97 -11.58 -7.50
CA ASP A 183 -3.34 -12.80 -8.01
C ASP A 183 -2.08 -12.41 -8.79
N TYR A 184 -0.93 -12.47 -8.12
CA TYR A 184 0.35 -12.11 -8.73
C TYR A 184 0.78 -13.11 -9.80
N GLN A 185 0.35 -14.37 -9.73
CA GLN A 185 0.63 -15.34 -10.79
C GLN A 185 -0.06 -14.94 -12.10
N LYS A 186 -1.34 -14.56 -11.99
CA LYS A 186 -2.09 -14.06 -13.15
C LYS A 186 -1.54 -12.74 -13.67
N LEU A 187 -1.17 -11.81 -12.79
CA LEU A 187 -0.58 -10.52 -13.17
C LEU A 187 0.77 -10.70 -13.89
N ALA A 188 1.64 -11.56 -13.36
CA ALA A 188 2.92 -11.90 -13.99
C ALA A 188 2.72 -12.53 -15.37
N ALA A 189 1.76 -13.45 -15.52
CA ALA A 189 1.48 -14.12 -16.78
C ALA A 189 0.97 -13.18 -17.88
N GLN A 190 0.33 -12.07 -17.53
CA GLN A 190 -0.06 -11.02 -18.49
C GLN A 190 1.14 -10.27 -19.08
N ASN A 191 2.30 -10.39 -18.43
CA ASN A 191 3.57 -9.76 -18.82
C ASN A 191 4.62 -10.82 -19.22
N ASP A 192 4.18 -12.01 -19.62
CA ASP A 192 5.02 -13.15 -20.02
C ASP A 192 6.01 -13.63 -18.93
N VAL A 193 5.76 -13.29 -17.67
CA VAL A 193 6.55 -13.76 -16.51
C VAL A 193 5.84 -14.93 -15.84
N LYS A 194 6.57 -16.02 -15.61
CA LYS A 194 6.04 -17.17 -14.87
C LYS A 194 6.32 -17.01 -13.39
N LEU A 195 5.27 -16.74 -12.62
CA LEU A 195 5.37 -16.72 -11.16
C LEU A 195 4.71 -17.98 -10.56
N PRO A 196 5.31 -18.62 -9.54
CA PRO A 196 4.60 -19.57 -8.68
C PRO A 196 3.35 -18.96 -8.01
N PRO A 197 2.35 -19.77 -7.64
CA PRO A 197 1.07 -19.25 -7.14
C PRO A 197 1.25 -18.37 -5.90
N THR A 198 0.82 -17.11 -6.01
CA THR A 198 0.98 -16.07 -5.00
C THR A 198 -0.23 -15.16 -5.02
N TYR A 199 -0.93 -15.08 -3.90
CA TYR A 199 -2.20 -14.40 -3.79
C TYR A 199 -2.23 -13.51 -2.55
N LEU A 200 -2.54 -12.24 -2.71
CA LEU A 200 -2.63 -11.27 -1.63
C LEU A 200 -4.09 -10.87 -1.41
N ILE A 201 -4.54 -10.91 -0.16
CA ILE A 201 -5.80 -10.34 0.29
C ILE A 201 -5.47 -9.12 1.16
N MET A 202 -5.95 -7.95 0.73
CA MET A 202 -5.89 -6.69 1.46
C MET A 202 -7.24 -6.40 2.07
N TYR A 203 -7.29 -6.25 3.39
CA TYR A 203 -8.53 -6.02 4.13
C TYR A 203 -8.30 -5.10 5.33
N GLY A 204 -9.36 -4.53 5.88
CA GLY A 204 -9.26 -3.88 7.18
C GLY A 204 -10.51 -3.22 7.69
N ALA A 205 -10.44 -2.81 8.95
CA ALA A 205 -11.53 -2.17 9.67
C ALA A 205 -11.24 -0.67 9.87
N PRO A 206 -12.05 0.24 9.28
CA PRO A 206 -11.78 1.67 9.30
C PRO A 206 -11.66 2.31 10.70
N SER A 207 -12.53 1.96 11.64
CA SER A 207 -12.52 2.52 13.01
C SER A 207 -11.23 2.20 13.77
N PRO A 208 -10.84 0.91 14.00
CA PRO A 208 -9.59 0.61 14.69
C PRO A 208 -8.34 1.08 13.93
N GLY A 209 -8.36 1.07 12.59
CA GLY A 209 -7.28 1.62 11.77
C GLY A 209 -7.12 3.13 11.98
N GLY A 210 -8.22 3.89 11.91
CA GLY A 210 -8.24 5.33 12.17
C GLY A 210 -7.71 5.67 13.57
N LYS A 211 -8.13 4.91 14.58
CA LYS A 211 -7.68 5.07 15.96
C LYS A 211 -6.17 4.87 16.11
N ALA A 212 -5.60 3.87 15.42
CA ALA A 212 -4.16 3.63 15.42
C ALA A 212 -3.39 4.76 14.71
N MET A 213 -3.90 5.22 13.56
CA MET A 213 -3.27 6.28 12.77
C MET A 213 -3.29 7.66 13.43
N LYS A 214 -4.17 7.92 14.41
CA LYS A 214 -4.22 9.20 15.14
C LYS A 214 -2.87 9.64 15.73
N GLN A 215 -2.05 8.69 16.18
CA GLN A 215 -0.75 8.98 16.80
C GLN A 215 0.43 8.69 15.85
N ALA A 216 0.18 8.09 14.69
CA ALA A 216 1.19 7.70 13.72
C ALA A 216 0.55 7.51 12.34
N GLN A 217 0.33 8.60 11.60
CA GLN A 217 -0.31 8.54 10.29
C GLN A 217 0.48 7.74 9.26
N THR A 218 1.81 7.65 9.42
CA THR A 218 2.69 6.83 8.59
C THR A 218 2.33 5.34 8.62
N LEU A 219 1.56 4.86 9.61
CA LEU A 219 0.99 3.52 9.61
C LEU A 219 0.10 3.25 8.38
N GLY A 220 -0.48 4.30 7.79
CA GLY A 220 -1.27 4.20 6.56
C GLY A 220 -0.47 3.78 5.32
N LEU A 221 0.87 3.80 5.39
CA LEU A 221 1.74 3.31 4.31
C LEU A 221 1.87 1.79 4.35
N ASP A 222 2.26 1.22 5.50
CA ASP A 222 2.69 -0.19 5.56
C ASP A 222 1.86 -1.09 6.46
N ALA A 223 1.29 -0.55 7.54
CA ALA A 223 0.50 -1.32 8.50
C ALA A 223 -0.97 -1.46 8.06
N PHE A 224 -1.48 -0.50 7.29
CA PHE A 224 -2.86 -0.49 6.80
C PHE A 224 -2.93 -0.37 5.27
N PRO A 225 -3.81 -1.13 4.59
CA PRO A 225 -4.68 -2.18 5.14
C PRO A 225 -3.90 -3.41 5.65
N GLN A 226 -4.56 -4.28 6.42
CA GLN A 226 -4.01 -5.59 6.77
C GLN A 226 -3.85 -6.45 5.50
N LYS A 227 -2.88 -7.36 5.55
CA LYS A 227 -2.45 -8.16 4.42
C LYS A 227 -2.35 -9.62 4.82
N LEU A 228 -2.96 -10.48 4.02
CA LEU A 228 -2.81 -11.93 4.12
C LEU A 228 -2.27 -12.43 2.79
N LEU A 229 -1.06 -12.98 2.82
CA LEU A 229 -0.46 -13.63 1.66
C LEU A 229 -0.75 -15.13 1.73
N VAL A 230 -1.24 -15.69 0.63
CA VAL A 230 -1.43 -17.12 0.43
C VAL A 230 -0.56 -17.53 -0.76
N TRP A 231 0.35 -18.47 -0.55
CA TRP A 231 1.25 -18.92 -1.62
C TRP A 231 1.48 -20.41 -1.53
N GLN A 232 1.86 -20.99 -2.68
CA GLN A 232 2.23 -22.39 -2.79
C GLN A 232 3.76 -22.52 -2.84
N ASN A 233 4.33 -23.39 -2.01
CA ASN A 233 5.75 -23.75 -2.07
C ASN A 233 5.97 -24.92 -3.05
N GLU A 234 7.21 -25.33 -3.24
CA GLU A 234 7.55 -26.41 -4.19
C GLU A 234 6.99 -27.80 -3.79
N MET A 235 6.64 -28.00 -2.51
CA MET A 235 6.14 -29.27 -1.99
C MET A 235 4.63 -29.46 -2.21
N GLY A 236 3.93 -28.42 -2.66
CA GLY A 236 2.49 -28.46 -2.91
C GLY A 236 1.72 -27.88 -1.75
#